data_AF-A0A533XWW4-F1
#
_entry.id   AF-A0A533XWW4-F1
#
_cell.length_a   1.000
_cell.length_b   1.000
_cell.length_c   1.000
_cell.angle_alpha   90.00
_cell.angle_beta   90.00
_cell.angle_gamma   90.00
#
_symmetry.space_group_name_H-M   'P 1'
#
loop_
_entity.id
_entity.type
_entity.pdbx_description
1 polymer ?
#
loop_
_entity_poly.entity_id
_entity_poly.type
_entity_poly.pdbx_seq_one_letter_code
_entity_poly.pdbx_strand_id
1 'polypeptide(L)'
;MLRLMPLALACALWVNSAAGESNRPLVGHIMALLAVFEEADVLPPETAPEANELIHALIQTQAALTKSTNPATRRWFAEALRRSEAPGAELDAREGLTSRALEAIAAYADTHSPAARPDVMAGLQEFNVSAADIDLMARVYRQARDRFRSEGRNIHHLYEAQRHAMPLR
;
A
#
# COMPACT_ATOMS: atom_id res chain seq x y z
N MET A 1 6.95 -25.60 22.37
CA MET A 1 6.85 -25.09 20.98
C MET A 1 5.67 -24.12 20.94
N LEU A 2 5.94 -22.85 21.23
CA LEU A 2 4.94 -21.78 21.19
C LEU A 2 4.82 -21.35 19.72
N ARG A 3 3.71 -21.65 19.06
CA ARG A 3 3.44 -21.12 17.71
C ARG A 3 3.24 -19.63 17.85
N LEU A 4 4.22 -18.84 17.41
CA LEU A 4 4.05 -17.42 17.11
C LEU A 4 2.86 -17.29 16.16
N MET A 5 1.82 -16.57 16.58
CA MET A 5 0.78 -16.15 15.63
C MET A 5 1.44 -15.17 14.66
N PRO A 6 1.27 -15.34 13.34
CA PRO A 6 1.82 -14.40 12.36
C PRO A 6 1.17 -13.03 12.56
N LEU A 7 1.93 -11.94 12.43
CA LEU A 7 1.48 -10.56 12.60
C LEU A 7 0.18 -10.27 11.81
N ALA A 8 0.02 -10.91 10.65
CA ALA A 8 -1.18 -10.86 9.82
C ALA A 8 -2.47 -11.26 10.57
N LEU A 9 -2.41 -12.25 11.48
CA LEU A 9 -3.57 -12.64 12.30
C LEU A 9 -3.84 -11.64 13.44
N ALA A 10 -2.80 -11.02 14.00
CA ALA A 10 -2.97 -10.01 15.04
C ALA A 10 -3.59 -8.72 14.48
N CYS A 11 -3.20 -8.29 13.28
CA CYS A 11 -3.80 -7.16 12.58
C CYS A 11 -5.27 -7.41 12.20
N ALA A 12 -5.62 -8.65 11.83
CA ALA A 12 -7.00 -9.02 11.48
C ALA A 12 -7.98 -8.83 12.64
N LEU A 13 -7.53 -9.03 13.88
CA LEU A 13 -8.36 -8.85 15.09
C LEU A 13 -8.52 -7.38 15.48
N TRP A 14 -7.56 -6.51 15.15
CA TRP A 14 -7.61 -5.10 15.51
C TRP A 14 -8.44 -4.26 14.51
N VAL A 15 -8.36 -4.58 13.22
CA VAL A 15 -9.06 -3.83 12.16
C VAL A 15 -10.58 -4.10 12.14
N ASN A 16 -11.03 -5.25 12.65
CA ASN A 16 -12.43 -5.65 12.59
C ASN A 16 -13.35 -4.82 13.51
N SER A 17 -12.80 -4.10 14.50
CA SER A 17 -13.60 -3.29 15.45
C SER A 17 -13.91 -1.87 14.96
N ALA A 18 -13.35 -1.42 13.82
CA ALA A 18 -13.47 -0.02 13.37
C ALA A 18 -14.14 0.18 12.00
N ALA A 19 -14.50 -0.89 11.28
CA ALA A 19 -14.86 -0.82 9.86
C ALA A 19 -16.33 -1.19 9.60
N GLY A 20 -17.15 -0.20 9.22
CA GLY A 20 -18.45 -0.43 8.58
C GLY A 20 -18.32 -1.17 7.23
N GLU A 21 -19.42 -1.71 6.72
CA GLU A 21 -19.49 -2.59 5.54
C GLU A 21 -18.78 -2.08 4.27
N SER A 22 -18.67 -0.76 4.08
CA SER A 22 -17.98 -0.14 2.93
C SER A 22 -16.45 -0.17 3.00
N ASN A 23 -15.86 -0.51 4.15
CA ASN A 23 -14.41 -0.47 4.37
C ASN A 23 -13.74 -1.86 4.27
N ARG A 24 -14.53 -2.94 4.14
CA ARG A 24 -14.04 -4.33 4.08
C ARG A 24 -13.14 -4.63 2.87
N PRO A 25 -13.47 -4.18 1.63
CA PRO A 25 -12.61 -4.46 0.47
C PRO A 25 -11.24 -3.78 0.60
N LEU A 26 -11.23 -2.53 1.09
CA LEU A 26 -10.04 -1.71 1.34
C LEU A 26 -9.10 -2.36 2.37
N VAL A 27 -9.64 -2.96 3.43
CA VAL A 27 -8.82 -3.72 4.39
C VAL A 27 -8.12 -4.90 3.71
N GLY A 28 -8.82 -5.60 2.80
CA GLY A 28 -8.25 -6.72 2.05
C GLY A 28 -7.01 -6.34 1.24
N HIS A 29 -6.97 -5.14 0.65
CA HIS A 29 -5.81 -4.65 -0.10
C HIS A 29 -4.56 -4.50 0.78
N ILE A 30 -4.71 -3.89 1.96
CA ILE A 30 -3.61 -3.70 2.91
C ILE A 30 -3.10 -5.05 3.42
N MET A 31 -4.03 -5.93 3.81
CA MET A 31 -3.66 -7.26 4.29
C MET A 31 -2.90 -8.05 3.22
N ALA A 32 -3.34 -7.99 1.95
CA ALA A 32 -2.67 -8.70 0.86
C ALA A 32 -1.26 -8.14 0.60
N LEU A 33 -1.07 -6.81 0.66
CA LEU A 33 0.25 -6.20 0.57
C LEU A 33 1.17 -6.64 1.71
N LEU A 34 0.69 -6.62 2.95
CA LEU A 34 1.46 -7.06 4.11
C LEU A 34 1.85 -8.54 4.00
N ALA A 35 0.94 -9.40 3.57
CA ALA A 35 1.25 -10.82 3.34
C ALA A 35 2.32 -11.03 2.25
N VAL A 36 2.28 -10.24 1.18
CA VAL A 36 3.32 -10.26 0.13
C VAL A 36 4.67 -9.79 0.66
N PHE A 37 4.70 -8.77 1.52
CA PHE A 37 5.93 -8.27 2.14
C PHE A 37 6.50 -9.25 3.16
N GLU A 38 5.64 -9.93 3.92
CA GLU A 38 6.02 -11.01 4.83
C GLU A 38 6.64 -12.18 4.04
N GLU A 39 6.01 -12.59 2.94
CA GLU A 39 6.51 -13.66 2.08
C GLU A 39 7.84 -13.33 1.40
N ALA A 40 8.12 -12.04 1.17
CA ALA A 40 9.42 -11.57 0.67
C ALA A 40 10.50 -11.45 1.77
N ASP A 41 10.13 -11.60 3.04
CA ASP A 41 11.02 -11.36 4.20
C ASP A 41 11.58 -9.93 4.23
N VAL A 42 10.74 -8.94 3.93
CA VAL A 42 11.13 -7.50 3.87
C VAL A 42 10.36 -6.62 4.86
N LEU A 43 9.48 -7.22 5.67
CA LEU A 43 8.83 -6.46 6.75
C LEU A 43 9.87 -6.05 7.79
N PRO A 44 9.79 -4.82 8.32
CA PRO A 44 10.56 -4.45 9.50
C PRO A 44 10.27 -5.42 10.65
N PRO A 45 11.24 -5.66 11.56
CA PRO A 45 11.01 -6.51 12.72
C PRO A 45 9.78 -6.06 13.51
N GLU A 46 8.95 -7.00 13.98
CA GLU A 46 7.67 -6.69 14.66
C GLU A 46 7.83 -5.79 15.89
N THR A 47 8.99 -5.88 16.57
CA THR A 47 9.32 -5.07 17.75
C THR A 47 9.85 -3.68 17.40
N ALA A 48 10.11 -3.40 16.12
CA ALA A 48 10.60 -2.11 15.65
C ALA A 48 9.44 -1.12 15.44
N PRO A 49 9.62 0.16 15.81
CA PRO A 49 8.63 1.21 15.53
C PRO A 49 8.22 1.28 14.05
N GLU A 50 9.17 1.02 13.15
CA GLU A 50 9.00 1.08 11.69
C GLU A 50 7.93 0.09 11.17
N ALA A 51 7.70 -1.05 11.84
CA ALA A 51 6.65 -1.99 11.45
C ALA A 51 5.25 -1.37 11.60
N ASN A 52 5.02 -0.64 12.69
CA ASN A 52 3.76 0.06 12.93
C ASN A 52 3.62 1.28 12.00
N GLU A 53 4.72 1.99 11.73
CA GLU A 53 4.76 3.08 10.76
C GLU A 53 4.37 2.60 9.36
N LEU A 54 4.88 1.45 8.89
CA LEU A 54 4.53 0.89 7.59
C LEU A 54 3.03 0.59 7.48
N ILE A 55 2.44 -0.01 8.52
CA ILE A 55 1.00 -0.33 8.55
C ILE A 55 0.18 0.96 8.46
N HIS A 56 0.53 1.97 9.26
CA HIS A 56 -0.13 3.28 9.21
C HIS A 56 0.02 3.95 7.85
N ALA A 57 1.22 3.98 7.28
CA ALA A 57 1.50 4.55 5.97
C ALA A 57 0.62 3.92 4.89
N LEU A 58 0.49 2.59 4.86
CA LEU A 58 -0.34 1.87 3.90
C LEU A 58 -1.83 2.21 4.08
N ILE A 59 -2.35 2.18 5.31
CA ILE A 59 -3.76 2.47 5.60
C ILE A 59 -4.12 3.91 5.24
N GLN A 60 -3.30 4.86 5.67
CA GLN A 60 -3.52 6.29 5.47
C GLN A 60 -3.37 6.69 4.01
N THR A 61 -2.40 6.12 3.30
CA THR A 61 -2.23 6.35 1.86
C THR A 61 -3.41 5.79 1.07
N GLN A 62 -3.91 4.60 1.42
CA GLN A 62 -5.13 4.09 0.81
C GLN A 62 -6.33 5.02 1.06
N ALA A 63 -6.46 5.56 2.27
CA ALA A 63 -7.50 6.53 2.57
C ALA A 63 -7.33 7.81 1.74
N ALA A 64 -6.12 8.35 1.62
CA ALA A 64 -5.84 9.52 0.79
C ALA A 64 -6.15 9.26 -0.70
N LEU A 65 -5.73 8.10 -1.22
CA LEU A 65 -5.98 7.67 -2.60
C LEU A 65 -7.48 7.60 -2.91
N THR A 66 -8.26 7.03 -1.99
CA THR A 66 -9.69 6.72 -2.22
C THR A 66 -10.64 7.85 -1.82
N LYS A 67 -10.25 8.71 -0.86
CA LYS A 67 -11.17 9.66 -0.20
C LYS A 67 -10.73 11.12 -0.27
N SER A 68 -9.50 11.43 -0.70
CA SER A 68 -9.05 12.83 -0.73
C SER A 68 -9.94 13.68 -1.63
N THR A 69 -10.35 14.84 -1.14
CA THR A 69 -11.09 15.86 -1.90
C THR A 69 -10.15 16.96 -2.42
N ASN A 70 -8.90 17.00 -1.95
CA ASN A 70 -7.89 17.97 -2.40
C ASN A 70 -7.58 17.76 -3.90
N PRO A 71 -7.82 18.76 -4.77
CA PRO A 71 -7.64 18.61 -6.20
C PRO A 71 -6.20 18.39 -6.65
N ALA A 72 -5.20 18.87 -5.90
CA ALA A 72 -3.79 18.67 -6.23
C ALA A 72 -3.38 17.22 -5.91
N THR A 73 -3.73 16.72 -4.74
CA THR A 73 -3.46 15.33 -4.32
C THR A 73 -4.16 14.32 -5.21
N ARG A 74 -5.44 14.53 -5.54
CA ARG A 74 -6.17 13.67 -6.50
C ARG A 74 -5.50 13.63 -7.87
N ARG A 75 -5.07 14.78 -8.39
CA ARG A 75 -4.35 14.87 -9.68
C ARG A 75 -2.99 14.18 -9.61
N TRP A 76 -2.28 14.30 -8.50
CA TRP A 76 -1.00 13.63 -8.30
C TRP A 76 -1.14 12.10 -8.33
N PHE A 77 -2.12 11.54 -7.61
CA PHE A 77 -2.42 10.10 -7.68
C PHE A 77 -2.87 9.67 -9.08
N ALA A 78 -3.76 10.44 -9.72
CA ALA A 78 -4.21 10.12 -11.07
C ALA A 78 -3.06 10.12 -12.09
N GLU A 79 -2.09 11.03 -11.97
CA GLU A 79 -0.90 11.02 -12.83
C GLU A 79 -0.03 9.79 -12.59
N ALA A 80 0.19 9.43 -11.32
CA ALA A 80 0.96 8.24 -10.97
C ALA A 80 0.35 6.97 -11.60
N LEU A 81 -0.96 6.79 -11.42
CA LEU A 81 -1.69 5.64 -11.95
C LEU A 81 -1.64 5.59 -13.49
N ARG A 82 -1.91 6.71 -14.17
CA ARG A 82 -1.87 6.78 -15.64
C ARG A 82 -0.51 6.47 -16.24
N ARG A 83 0.59 6.83 -15.57
CA ARG A 83 1.95 6.58 -16.07
C ARG A 83 2.43 5.15 -15.87
N SER A 84 1.80 4.39 -14.98
CA SER A 84 2.10 2.97 -14.80
C SER A 84 1.45 2.06 -15.84
N GLU A 85 0.54 2.59 -16.66
CA GLU A 85 -0.23 1.79 -17.61
C GLU A 85 0.68 1.19 -18.69
N ALA A 86 0.82 -0.13 -18.68
CA ALA A 86 1.04 -0.86 -19.93
C ALA A 86 -0.23 -0.69 -20.80
N PRO A 87 -0.12 -0.68 -22.15
CA PRO A 87 -1.29 -0.46 -23.01
C PRO A 87 -2.45 -1.43 -22.67
N GLY A 88 -3.56 -0.91 -22.13
CA GLY A 88 -4.81 -1.65 -21.91
C GLY A 88 -5.22 -1.96 -20.45
N ALA A 89 -4.52 -1.46 -19.42
CA ALA A 89 -4.92 -1.64 -18.02
C ALA A 89 -4.95 -0.29 -17.27
N GLU A 90 -6.07 0.42 -17.34
CA GLU A 90 -6.30 1.64 -16.56
C GLU A 90 -6.49 1.28 -15.08
N LEU A 91 -5.67 1.84 -14.19
CA LEU A 91 -5.78 1.61 -12.75
C LEU A 91 -6.80 2.59 -12.16
N ASP A 92 -7.87 2.08 -11.54
CA ASP A 92 -8.86 2.91 -10.85
C ASP A 92 -8.47 3.10 -9.37
N ALA A 93 -8.28 4.36 -8.96
CA ALA A 93 -8.01 4.73 -7.58
C ALA A 93 -9.10 4.23 -6.59
N ARG A 94 -10.34 3.98 -7.07
CA ARG A 94 -11.44 3.43 -6.27
C ARG A 94 -11.24 1.97 -5.88
N GLU A 95 -10.39 1.23 -6.60
CA GLU A 95 -10.01 -0.14 -6.21
C GLU A 95 -9.09 -0.17 -4.99
N GLY A 96 -8.62 0.98 -4.53
CA GLY A 96 -7.75 1.08 -3.37
C GLY A 96 -6.29 0.82 -3.69
N LEU A 97 -5.50 0.56 -2.65
CA LEU A 97 -4.06 0.45 -2.77
C LEU A 97 -3.67 -0.97 -3.18
N THR A 98 -3.84 -1.29 -4.46
CA THR A 98 -3.37 -2.56 -5.04
C THR A 98 -1.85 -2.61 -5.16
N SER A 99 -1.26 -3.79 -5.42
CA SER A 99 0.18 -3.87 -5.70
C SER A 99 0.62 -3.06 -6.92
N ARG A 100 -0.25 -2.92 -7.94
CA ARG A 100 0.01 -2.09 -9.12
C ARG A 100 -0.11 -0.60 -8.79
N ALA A 101 -1.14 -0.22 -8.02
CA ALA A 101 -1.29 1.16 -7.58
C ALA A 101 -0.10 1.61 -6.70
N LEU A 102 0.35 0.76 -5.77
CA LEU A 102 1.51 1.04 -4.95
C LEU A 102 2.80 1.15 -5.78
N GLU A 103 2.99 0.28 -6.77
CA GLU A 103 4.12 0.40 -7.70
C GLU A 103 4.11 1.73 -8.45
N ALA A 104 2.94 2.09 -9.00
CA ALA A 104 2.74 3.31 -9.75
C ALA A 104 3.06 4.56 -8.91
N ILE A 105 2.54 4.59 -7.68
CA ILE A 105 2.78 5.66 -6.71
C ILE A 105 4.27 5.76 -6.36
N ALA A 106 4.92 4.63 -6.05
CA ALA A 106 6.33 4.59 -5.70
C ALA A 106 7.23 5.06 -6.86
N ALA A 107 6.99 4.56 -8.08
CA ALA A 107 7.75 4.94 -9.27
C ALA A 107 7.54 6.42 -9.66
N TYR A 108 6.31 6.92 -9.50
CA TYR A 108 6.01 8.32 -9.77
C TYR A 108 6.66 9.25 -8.74
N ALA A 109 6.63 8.90 -7.46
CA ALA A 109 7.26 9.67 -6.38
C ALA A 109 8.79 9.84 -6.56
N ASP A 110 9.47 8.85 -7.14
CA ASP A 110 10.92 8.91 -7.42
C ASP A 110 11.29 10.09 -8.36
N THR A 111 10.38 10.52 -9.23
CA THR A 111 10.61 11.62 -10.19
C THR A 111 9.73 12.86 -9.93
N HIS A 112 8.64 12.70 -9.19
CA HIS A 112 7.64 13.73 -8.91
C HIS A 112 7.30 13.74 -7.41
N SER A 113 8.34 13.87 -6.58
CA SER A 113 8.21 13.82 -5.12
C SER A 113 7.07 14.73 -4.63
N PRO A 114 6.12 14.20 -3.84
CA PRO A 114 5.02 15.01 -3.31
C PRO A 114 5.55 16.12 -2.39
N ALA A 115 6.70 15.90 -1.72
CA ALA A 115 7.33 16.90 -0.85
C ALA A 115 7.75 18.18 -1.59
N ALA A 116 8.02 18.11 -2.89
CA ALA A 116 8.32 19.27 -3.73
C ALA A 116 7.07 20.09 -4.11
N ARG A 117 5.88 19.62 -3.70
CA ARG A 117 4.57 20.17 -4.06
C ARG A 117 3.74 20.42 -2.78
N PRO A 118 3.85 21.63 -2.17
CA PRO A 118 3.14 21.94 -0.93
C PRO A 118 1.61 21.75 -1.02
N ASP A 119 1.04 22.00 -2.20
CA ASP A 119 -0.37 21.80 -2.51
C ASP A 119 -0.79 20.31 -2.45
N VAL A 120 0.08 19.42 -2.93
CA VAL A 120 -0.11 17.97 -2.85
C VAL A 120 0.07 17.48 -1.41
N MET A 121 1.11 17.96 -0.73
CA MET A 121 1.38 17.58 0.66
C MET A 121 0.24 17.97 1.60
N ALA A 122 -0.37 19.15 1.43
CA ALA A 122 -1.48 19.57 2.25
C ALA A 122 -2.62 18.53 2.25
N GLY A 123 -3.00 18.01 1.08
CA GLY A 123 -4.05 17.00 0.97
C GLY A 123 -3.62 15.59 1.38
N LEU A 124 -2.32 15.27 1.41
CA LEU A 124 -1.80 14.03 2.02
C LEU A 124 -1.82 14.11 3.55
N GLN A 125 -1.46 15.27 4.10
CA GLN A 125 -1.43 15.54 5.54
C GLN A 125 -2.83 15.53 6.17
N GLU A 126 -3.90 15.84 5.42
CA GLU A 126 -5.29 15.64 5.85
C GLU A 126 -5.58 14.18 6.26
N PHE A 127 -4.79 13.23 5.73
CA PHE A 127 -4.88 11.80 6.05
C PHE A 127 -3.72 11.31 6.93
N ASN A 128 -2.90 12.23 7.45
CA ASN A 128 -1.67 11.98 8.21
C ASN A 128 -0.53 11.32 7.40
N VAL A 129 -0.57 11.41 6.07
CA VAL A 129 0.50 10.90 5.21
C VAL A 129 1.63 11.93 5.09
N SER A 130 2.83 11.54 5.51
CA SER A 130 4.07 12.30 5.35
C SER A 130 4.85 11.85 4.10
N ALA A 131 5.89 12.62 3.74
CA ALA A 131 6.81 12.19 2.68
C ALA A 131 7.60 10.92 3.09
N ALA A 132 7.95 10.81 4.37
CA ALA A 132 8.66 9.65 4.90
C ALA A 132 7.83 8.37 4.80
N ASP A 133 6.50 8.46 4.93
CA ASP A 133 5.58 7.33 4.75
C ASP A 133 5.60 6.82 3.30
N ILE A 134 5.61 7.73 2.32
CA ILE A 134 5.75 7.38 0.91
C ILE A 134 7.10 6.70 0.65
N ASP A 135 8.18 7.24 1.20
CA ASP A 135 9.53 6.68 1.05
C ASP A 135 9.67 5.29 1.70
N LEU A 136 9.05 5.10 2.87
CA LEU A 136 9.00 3.83 3.59
C LEU A 136 8.27 2.76 2.76
N MET A 137 7.06 3.05 2.30
CA MET A 137 6.30 2.10 1.46
C MET A 137 7.03 1.80 0.15
N ALA A 138 7.60 2.81 -0.52
CA ALA A 138 8.34 2.62 -1.76
C ALA A 138 9.58 1.75 -1.58
N ARG A 139 10.32 1.93 -0.47
CA ARG A 139 11.47 1.10 -0.10
C ARG A 139 11.07 -0.36 0.09
N VAL A 140 10.08 -0.62 0.95
CA VAL A 140 9.62 -2.00 1.25
C VAL A 140 9.08 -2.68 -0.01
N TYR A 141 8.29 -1.95 -0.81
CA TYR A 141 7.77 -2.47 -2.06
C TYR A 141 8.88 -2.88 -3.04
N ARG A 142 9.89 -2.02 -3.24
CA ARG A 142 11.01 -2.32 -4.15
C ARG A 142 11.82 -3.51 -3.67
N GLN A 143 12.09 -3.61 -2.36
CA GLN A 143 12.77 -4.77 -1.78
C GLN A 143 12.00 -6.07 -2.04
N ALA A 144 10.68 -6.08 -1.80
CA ALA A 144 9.85 -7.26 -2.10
C ALA A 144 9.87 -7.61 -3.59
N ARG A 145 9.71 -6.62 -4.46
CA ARG A 145 9.72 -6.81 -5.92
C ARG A 145 11.06 -7.39 -6.39
N ASP A 146 12.16 -6.84 -5.91
CA ASP A 146 13.50 -7.28 -6.28
C ASP A 146 13.80 -8.70 -5.78
N ARG A 147 13.36 -9.03 -4.56
CA ARG A 147 13.43 -10.39 -4.02
C ARG A 147 12.68 -11.38 -4.90
N PHE A 148 11.41 -11.14 -5.18
CA PHE A 148 10.62 -12.05 -6.03
C PHE A 148 11.14 -12.13 -7.46
N ARG A 149 11.58 -11.01 -8.03
CA ARG A 149 12.19 -10.98 -9.37
C ARG A 149 13.45 -11.87 -9.43
N SER A 150 14.29 -11.85 -8.39
CA SER A 150 15.47 -12.72 -8.31
C SER A 150 15.12 -14.22 -8.27
N GLU A 151 13.90 -14.55 -7.83
CA GLU A 151 13.33 -15.91 -7.80
C GLU A 151 12.50 -16.24 -9.06
N GLY A 152 12.44 -15.35 -10.05
CA GLY A 152 11.61 -15.53 -11.26
C GLY A 152 10.10 -15.39 -11.01
N ARG A 153 9.70 -14.74 -9.91
CA ARG A 153 8.30 -14.57 -9.49
C ARG A 153 7.84 -13.13 -9.72
N ASN A 154 6.55 -12.96 -10.02
CA ASN A 154 5.93 -11.65 -10.23
C ASN A 154 5.15 -11.21 -9.00
N ILE A 155 5.50 -10.07 -8.41
CA ILE A 155 4.87 -9.55 -7.19
C ILE A 155 3.36 -9.32 -7.32
N HIS A 156 2.88 -8.91 -8.51
CA HIS A 156 1.44 -8.69 -8.71
C HIS A 156 0.67 -10.01 -8.72
N HIS A 157 1.21 -11.07 -9.32
CA HIS A 157 0.57 -12.39 -9.28
C HIS A 157 0.46 -12.92 -7.84
N LEU A 158 1.50 -12.71 -7.03
CA LEU A 158 1.49 -13.09 -5.62
C LEU A 158 0.46 -12.28 -4.84
N TYR A 159 0.42 -10.97 -5.05
CA TYR A 159 -0.59 -10.09 -4.48
C TYR A 159 -2.03 -10.52 -4.86
N GLU A 160 -2.29 -10.86 -6.12
CA GLU A 160 -3.62 -11.32 -6.54
C GLU A 160 -3.99 -12.64 -5.84
N ALA A 161 -3.05 -13.58 -5.74
CA ALA A 161 -3.26 -14.84 -5.01
C ALA A 161 -3.60 -14.58 -3.54
N GLN A 162 -2.88 -13.69 -2.86
CA GLN A 162 -3.16 -13.30 -1.48
C GLN A 162 -4.54 -12.62 -1.37
N ARG A 163 -4.90 -11.70 -2.29
CA ARG A 163 -6.24 -11.08 -2.28
C ARG A 163 -7.35 -12.08 -2.46
N HIS A 164 -7.16 -13.07 -3.34
CA HIS A 164 -8.17 -14.09 -3.65
C HIS A 164 -8.40 -15.04 -2.47
N ALA A 165 -7.37 -15.32 -1.68
CA ALA A 165 -7.43 -16.17 -0.50
C ALA A 165 -8.09 -15.49 0.72
N MET A 166 -8.22 -14.16 0.71
CA MET A 166 -8.79 -13.43 1.84
C MET A 166 -10.32 -13.49 1.88
N PRO A 167 -10.92 -13.68 3.08
CA PRO A 167 -12.37 -13.84 3.25
C PRO A 167 -13.17 -12.54 3.10
N LEU A 168 -12.49 -11.40 2.95
CA LEU A 168 -13.10 -10.08 2.82
C LEU A 168 -13.02 -9.63 1.35
N ARG A 169 -14.08 -9.93 0.58
CA ARG A 169 -14.32 -9.36 -0.75
C ARG A 169 -15.39 -8.27 -0.65
#